data_AF-A0A8S4GE05-F1
#
_entry.id   AF-A0A8S4GE05-F1
#
_cell.length_a   1.000
_cell.length_b   1.000
_cell.length_c   1.000
_cell.angle_alpha   90.00
_cell.angle_beta   90.00
_cell.angle_gamma   90.00
#
_symmetry.space_group_name_H-M   'P 1'
#
loop_
_entity.id
_entity.type
_entity.pdbx_description
1 polymer ?
#
loop_
_entity_poly.entity_id
_entity_poly.type
_entity_poly.pdbx_seq_one_letter_code
_entity_poly.pdbx_strand_id
1 'polypeptide(L)'
;MSTRRRLIRRVDLRNLYTLLRPLGAAALRPLLAAAHEHVAAAGRAALAHPPPNEAHTHFVHAMLALHDKYSGLFNSVFSGAQAFTGALDKACSEVVNRAPPAKAPELLASRLDKACSEVVNRAPPAKAPELLAR
;
A
#
# COMPACT_ATOMS: atom_id res chain seq x y z
N MET A 1 -22.83 -15.70 -10.43
CA MET A 1 -22.73 -14.80 -11.60
C MET A 1 -21.69 -13.66 -11.50
N SER A 2 -21.20 -13.28 -10.30
CA SER A 2 -20.30 -12.11 -10.12
C SER A 2 -18.86 -12.31 -10.65
N THR A 3 -18.35 -13.55 -10.67
CA THR A 3 -16.95 -13.86 -11.04
C THR A 3 -16.69 -13.71 -12.55
N ARG A 4 -17.64 -14.13 -13.40
CA ARG A 4 -17.50 -14.04 -14.87
C ARG A 4 -17.40 -12.59 -15.35
N ARG A 5 -18.21 -11.69 -14.79
CA ARG A 5 -18.15 -10.24 -15.08
C ARG A 5 -16.83 -9.60 -14.62
N ARG A 6 -16.23 -10.09 -13.52
CA ARG A 6 -14.91 -9.62 -13.07
C ARG A 6 -13.79 -10.04 -14.02
N LEU A 7 -13.84 -11.26 -14.54
CA LEU A 7 -12.85 -11.70 -15.54
C LEU A 7 -12.92 -10.89 -16.82
N ILE A 8 -14.12 -10.69 -17.37
CA ILE A 8 -14.33 -9.91 -18.61
C ILE A 8 -13.73 -8.51 -18.45
N ARG A 9 -14.06 -7.81 -17.36
CA ARG A 9 -13.49 -6.48 -17.09
C ARG A 9 -11.97 -6.47 -17.01
N ARG A 10 -11.33 -7.51 -16.45
CA ARG A 10 -9.85 -7.59 -16.39
C ARG A 10 -9.25 -7.80 -17.77
N VAL A 11 -9.88 -8.62 -18.60
CA VAL A 11 -9.45 -8.87 -19.99
C VAL A 11 -9.61 -7.59 -20.82
N ASP A 12 -10.74 -6.88 -20.68
CA ASP A 12 -10.99 -5.62 -21.37
C ASP A 12 -9.93 -4.57 -21.01
N LEU A 13 -9.60 -4.47 -19.71
CA LEU A 13 -8.62 -3.51 -19.20
C LEU A 13 -7.19 -3.84 -19.67
N ARG A 14 -6.87 -5.13 -19.80
CA ARG A 14 -5.62 -5.60 -20.42
C ARG A 14 -5.57 -5.23 -21.90
N ASN A 15 -6.65 -5.48 -22.64
CA ASN A 15 -6.73 -5.16 -24.07
C ASN A 15 -6.60 -3.65 -24.30
N LEU A 16 -7.27 -2.83 -23.47
CA LEU A 16 -7.14 -1.37 -23.49
C LEU A 16 -5.68 -0.95 -23.29
N TYR A 17 -5.00 -1.53 -22.29
CA TYR A 17 -3.58 -1.24 -22.05
C TYR A 17 -2.70 -1.65 -23.23
N THR A 18 -2.94 -2.81 -23.84
CA THR A 18 -2.21 -3.27 -25.04
C THR A 18 -2.35 -2.29 -26.20
N LEU A 19 -3.53 -1.70 -26.40
CA LEU A 19 -3.78 -0.71 -27.45
C LEU A 19 -3.18 0.67 -27.16
N LEU A 20 -3.15 1.09 -25.88
CA LEU A 20 -2.65 2.41 -25.50
C LEU A 20 -1.13 2.45 -25.34
N ARG A 21 -0.49 1.33 -24.97
CA ARG A 21 0.96 1.27 -24.71
C ARG A 21 1.82 1.79 -25.88
N PRO A 22 1.53 1.47 -27.16
CA PRO A 22 2.31 1.96 -28.30
C PRO A 22 2.16 3.48 -28.54
N LEU A 23 1.07 4.09 -28.07
CA LEU A 23 0.79 5.52 -28.23
C LEU A 23 1.59 6.42 -27.29
N GLY A 24 2.40 5.83 -26.40
CA GLY A 24 3.30 6.53 -25.50
C GLY A 24 2.69 6.97 -24.17
N ALA A 25 3.50 7.64 -23.35
CA ALA A 25 3.14 7.98 -21.97
C ALA A 25 1.94 8.95 -21.86
N ALA A 26 1.76 9.85 -22.83
CA ALA A 26 0.65 10.80 -22.84
C ALA A 26 -0.72 10.11 -22.93
N ALA A 27 -0.82 9.04 -23.74
CA ALA A 27 -2.05 8.27 -23.91
C ALA A 27 -2.41 7.44 -22.65
N LEU A 28 -1.40 7.10 -21.83
CA LEU A 28 -1.60 6.36 -20.58
C LEU A 28 -1.98 7.27 -19.39
N ARG A 29 -1.78 8.59 -19.49
CA ARG A 29 -2.09 9.53 -18.40
C ARG A 29 -3.52 9.44 -17.87
N PRO A 30 -4.58 9.42 -18.71
CA PRO A 30 -5.94 9.32 -18.22
C PRO A 30 -6.21 7.99 -17.52
N LEU A 31 -5.60 6.90 -18.03
CA LEU A 31 -5.72 5.57 -17.44
C LEU A 31 -5.03 5.49 -16.07
N LEU A 32 -3.85 6.11 -15.94
CA LEU A 32 -3.14 6.23 -14.67
C LEU A 32 -3.90 7.09 -13.66
N ALA A 33 -4.47 8.22 -14.10
CA ALA A 33 -5.29 9.09 -13.25
C ALA A 33 -6.54 8.36 -12.73
N ALA A 34 -7.25 7.65 -13.62
CA ALA A 34 -8.42 6.86 -13.25
C ALA A 34 -8.06 5.71 -12.28
N ALA A 35 -6.93 5.03 -12.52
CA ALA A 35 -6.44 3.98 -11.64
C ALA A 35 -6.10 4.52 -10.24
N HIS A 36 -5.38 5.64 -10.18
CA HIS A 36 -5.04 6.34 -8.94
C HIS A 36 -6.29 6.75 -8.16
N GLU A 37 -7.24 7.43 -8.82
CA GLU A 37 -8.48 7.86 -8.19
C GLU A 37 -9.32 6.68 -7.68
N HIS A 38 -9.40 5.60 -8.46
CA HIS A 38 -10.12 4.40 -8.05
C HIS A 38 -9.52 3.74 -6.81
N VAL A 39 -8.19 3.62 -6.75
CA VAL A 39 -7.49 3.10 -5.56
C VAL A 39 -7.69 4.01 -4.36
N ALA A 40 -7.54 5.33 -4.55
CA ALA A 40 -7.71 6.30 -3.48
C ALA A 40 -9.14 6.29 -2.92
N ALA A 41 -10.15 6.19 -3.80
CA ALA A 41 -11.55 6.06 -3.40
C ALA A 41 -11.81 4.74 -2.65
N ALA A 42 -11.25 3.62 -3.13
CA ALA A 42 -11.36 2.33 -2.46
C ALA A 42 -10.69 2.34 -1.08
N GLY A 43 -9.53 2.99 -0.94
CA GLY A 43 -8.84 3.17 0.34
C GLY A 43 -9.66 4.00 1.32
N ARG A 44 -10.22 5.14 0.89
CA ARG A 44 -11.12 5.95 1.72
C ARG A 44 -12.35 5.17 2.18
N ALA A 45 -12.97 4.41 1.27
CA ALA A 45 -14.13 3.59 1.60
C ALA A 45 -13.78 2.48 2.61
N ALA A 46 -12.61 1.84 2.46
CA ALA A 46 -12.14 0.82 3.39
C ALA A 46 -11.88 1.38 4.80
N LEU A 47 -11.50 2.66 4.91
CA LEU A 47 -11.18 3.32 6.18
C LEU A 47 -12.37 4.08 6.81
N ALA A 48 -13.51 4.20 6.12
CA ALA A 48 -14.62 5.04 6.56
C ALA A 48 -15.32 4.54 7.84
N HIS A 49 -15.29 3.23 8.11
CA HIS A 49 -16.01 2.61 9.23
C HIS A 49 -15.10 1.72 10.08
N PRO A 50 -14.14 2.30 10.82
CA PRO A 50 -13.27 1.52 11.68
C PRO A 50 -14.02 0.98 12.90
N PRO A 51 -13.72 -0.26 13.35
CA PRO A 51 -14.22 -0.78 14.61
C PRO A 51 -13.74 0.08 15.80
N PRO A 52 -14.59 0.33 16.81
CA PRO A 52 -14.34 1.33 17.85
C PRO A 52 -13.11 1.04 18.73
N ASN A 53 -12.75 -0.22 18.94
CA ASN A 53 -11.61 -0.61 19.79
C ASN A 53 -10.35 -1.00 19.00
N GLU A 54 -10.40 -1.03 17.67
CA GLU A 54 -9.32 -1.57 16.83
C GLU A 54 -8.97 -0.65 15.65
N ALA A 55 -9.33 0.63 15.71
CA ALA A 55 -9.16 1.57 14.59
C ALA A 55 -7.74 1.60 14.01
N HIS A 56 -6.70 1.49 14.85
CA HIS A 56 -5.30 1.48 14.40
C HIS A 56 -4.90 0.19 13.68
N THR A 57 -5.28 -0.94 14.25
CA THR A 57 -5.04 -2.27 13.66
C THR A 57 -5.81 -2.39 12.35
N HIS A 58 -7.08 -1.98 12.35
CA HIS A 58 -7.92 -1.92 11.16
C HIS A 58 -7.30 -1.05 10.06
N PHE A 59 -6.77 0.13 10.40
CA PHE A 59 -6.11 0.99 9.41
C PHE A 59 -4.95 0.30 8.71
N VAL A 60 -4.03 -0.31 9.47
CA VAL A 60 -2.87 -1.01 8.91
C VAL A 60 -3.29 -2.20 8.06
N HIS A 61 -4.20 -3.04 8.57
CA HIS A 61 -4.69 -4.20 7.83
C HIS A 61 -5.45 -3.82 6.56
N ALA A 62 -6.27 -2.76 6.62
CA ALA A 62 -6.99 -2.27 5.45
C ALA A 62 -6.02 -1.74 4.38
N MET A 63 -4.97 -1.02 4.76
CA MET A 63 -3.97 -0.51 3.82
C MET A 63 -3.11 -1.62 3.20
N LEU A 64 -2.68 -2.61 4.00
CA LEU A 64 -1.94 -3.77 3.48
C LEU A 64 -2.81 -4.59 2.51
N ALA A 65 -4.06 -4.89 2.89
CA ALA A 65 -4.98 -5.61 2.03
C ALA A 65 -5.31 -4.83 0.74
N LEU A 66 -5.40 -3.50 0.81
CA LEU A 66 -5.59 -2.63 -0.36
C LEU A 66 -4.39 -2.74 -1.30
N HIS A 67 -3.18 -2.53 -0.78
CA HIS A 67 -1.95 -2.59 -1.56
C HIS A 67 -1.78 -3.96 -2.24
N ASP A 68 -1.91 -5.06 -1.51
CA ASP A 68 -1.72 -6.41 -2.06
C ASP A 68 -2.75 -6.73 -3.15
N LYS A 69 -4.00 -6.35 -2.93
CA LYS A 69 -5.08 -6.55 -3.91
C LYS A 69 -4.81 -5.82 -5.22
N TYR A 70 -4.42 -4.55 -5.15
CA TYR A 70 -4.20 -3.72 -6.34
C TYR A 70 -2.85 -4.00 -7.00
N SER A 71 -1.82 -4.32 -6.23
CA SER A 71 -0.53 -4.78 -6.75
C SER A 71 -0.69 -6.07 -7.56
N GLY A 72 -1.40 -7.07 -7.02
CA GLY A 72 -1.72 -8.30 -7.76
C GLY A 72 -2.57 -8.05 -9.02
N LEU A 73 -3.55 -7.14 -8.94
CA LEU A 73 -4.38 -6.76 -10.10
C LEU A 73 -3.54 -6.08 -11.18
N PHE A 74 -2.71 -5.11 -10.82
CA PHE A 74 -1.89 -4.34 -11.76
C PHE A 74 -0.81 -5.20 -12.39
N ASN A 75 -0.19 -6.11 -11.62
CA ASN A 75 0.74 -7.10 -12.17
C ASN A 75 0.05 -8.02 -13.18
N SER A 76 -1.18 -8.47 -12.89
CA SER A 76 -1.94 -9.34 -13.79
C SER A 76 -2.44 -8.65 -15.07
N VAL A 77 -2.75 -7.35 -15.01
CA VAL A 77 -3.41 -6.63 -16.12
C VAL A 77 -2.43 -5.79 -16.94
N PHE A 78 -1.47 -5.15 -16.27
CA PHE A 78 -0.50 -4.23 -16.87
C PHE A 78 0.92 -4.79 -16.93
N SER A 79 1.09 -6.09 -16.64
CA SER A 79 2.40 -6.77 -16.63
C SER A 79 3.44 -6.09 -15.74
N GLY A 80 3.01 -5.45 -14.64
CA GLY A 80 3.92 -4.80 -13.68
C GLY A 80 4.56 -3.50 -14.17
N ALA A 81 3.92 -2.79 -15.09
CA ALA A 81 4.41 -1.50 -15.57
C ALA A 81 4.62 -0.49 -14.43
N GLN A 82 5.86 0.01 -14.28
CA GLN A 82 6.28 0.87 -13.17
C GLN A 82 5.40 2.12 -12.98
N ALA A 83 4.85 2.68 -14.06
CA ALA A 83 3.97 3.85 -13.97
C ALA A 83 2.71 3.55 -13.12
N PHE A 84 2.16 2.33 -13.21
CA PHE A 84 1.00 1.92 -12.42
C PHE A 84 1.36 1.60 -10.97
N THR A 85 2.53 1.02 -10.73
CA THR A 85 3.06 0.82 -9.38
C THR A 85 3.28 2.16 -8.68
N GLY A 86 3.94 3.12 -9.34
CA GLY A 86 4.11 4.47 -8.78
C GLY A 86 2.78 5.21 -8.55
N ALA A 87 1.78 4.99 -9.41
CA ALA A 87 0.44 5.52 -9.18
C ALA A 87 -0.26 4.86 -7.98
N LEU A 88 -0.07 3.56 -7.76
CA LEU A 88 -0.56 2.85 -6.56
C LEU A 88 0.07 3.42 -5.29
N ASP A 89 1.39 3.55 -5.26
CA ASP A 89 2.13 4.07 -4.09
C ASP A 89 1.70 5.50 -3.75
N LYS A 90 1.53 6.34 -4.79
CA LYS A 90 1.03 7.71 -4.63
C LYS A 90 -0.40 7.73 -4.09
N ALA A 91 -1.29 6.86 -4.58
CA ALA A 91 -2.66 6.77 -4.09
C ALA A 91 -2.71 6.34 -2.61
N CYS A 92 -1.92 5.32 -2.25
CA CYS A 92 -1.80 4.88 -0.87
C CYS A 92 -1.28 6.00 0.04
N SER A 93 -0.26 6.73 -0.41
CA SER A 93 0.30 7.88 0.32
C SER A 93 -0.74 8.99 0.52
N GLU A 94 -1.55 9.29 -0.50
CA GLU A 94 -2.65 10.25 -0.39
C GLU A 94 -3.70 9.81 0.63
N VAL A 95 -4.10 8.53 0.61
CA VAL A 95 -5.09 7.99 1.55
C VAL A 95 -4.59 8.06 2.99
N VAL A 96 -3.32 7.71 3.23
CA VAL A 96 -2.69 7.79 4.55
C VAL A 96 -2.65 9.23 5.04
N ASN A 97 -2.29 10.17 4.16
CA ASN A 97 -2.15 11.59 4.51
C ASN A 97 -3.49 12.34 4.63
N ARG A 98 -4.56 11.86 3.98
CA ARG A 98 -5.92 12.44 4.07
C ARG A 98 -6.74 11.92 5.24
N ALA A 99 -6.34 10.82 5.88
CA ALA A 99 -6.98 10.38 7.11
C ALA A 99 -6.88 11.52 8.15
N PRO A 100 -7.99 11.89 8.83
CA PRO A 100 -8.03 13.11 9.63
C PRO A 100 -6.89 13.16 10.66
N PRO A 101 -6.29 14.34 10.89
CA PRO A 101 -5.22 14.54 11.85
C PRO A 101 -5.79 14.56 13.26
N ALA A 102 -6.35 13.44 13.72
CA ALA A 102 -6.68 13.28 15.13
C ALA A 102 -5.69 12.32 15.83
N LYS A 103 -4.98 11.44 15.10
CA LYS A 103 -4.15 10.39 15.71
C LYS A 103 -2.95 9.88 14.88
N ALA A 104 -2.57 10.53 13.78
CA ALA A 104 -1.55 9.96 12.86
C ALA A 104 -0.07 10.25 13.22
N PRO A 105 0.36 11.49 13.57
CA PRO A 105 1.80 11.74 13.73
C PRO A 105 2.37 11.24 15.07
N GLU A 106 1.64 11.33 16.18
CA GLU A 106 2.15 10.87 17.49
C GLU A 106 2.14 9.34 17.66
N LEU A 107 1.21 8.63 17.00
CA LEU A 107 1.07 7.18 17.16
C LEU A 107 2.01 6.37 16.27
N LEU A 108 2.47 6.93 15.15
CA LEU A 108 3.55 6.32 14.37
C LEU A 108 4.87 6.38 15.12
N ALA A 109 5.16 7.49 15.82
CA ALA A 109 6.34 7.60 16.69
C ALA A 109 6.30 6.59 17.84
N SER A 110 5.15 6.45 18.52
CA SER A 110 5.01 5.48 19.63
C SER A 110 5.15 4.01 19.19
N ARG A 111 4.75 3.65 17.96
CA ARG A 111 4.93 2.28 17.44
C ARG A 111 6.36 1.99 17.00
N LEU A 112 7.07 2.98 16.44
CA LEU A 112 8.48 2.86 16.10
C LEU A 112 9.36 2.72 17.36
N ASP A 113 9.04 3.45 18.44
CA ASP A 113 9.74 3.31 19.73
C ASP A 113 9.52 1.95 20.40
N LYS A 114 8.31 1.39 20.31
CA LYS A 114 8.03 0.05 20.83
C LYS A 114 8.76 -1.04 20.05
N ALA A 115 8.80 -0.94 18.72
CA ALA A 115 9.55 -1.87 17.87
C ALA A 115 11.07 -1.78 18.12
N CYS A 116 11.64 -0.58 18.25
CA CYS A 116 13.05 -0.40 18.57
C CYS A 116 13.41 -0.91 19.98
N SER A 117 12.55 -0.69 20.98
CA SER A 117 12.81 -1.15 22.35
C SER A 117 12.68 -2.68 22.50
N GLU A 118 11.80 -3.36 21.75
CA GLU A 118 11.79 -4.82 21.69
C GLU A 118 13.05 -5.40 21.04
N VAL A 119 13.59 -4.75 20.01
CA VAL A 119 14.85 -5.18 19.35
C VAL A 119 16.06 -4.98 20.27
N VAL A 120 16.10 -3.90 21.05
CA VAL A 120 17.14 -3.65 22.06
C VAL A 120 17.07 -4.64 23.22
N ASN A 121 15.87 -4.99 23.70
CA ASN A 121 15.70 -5.96 24.79
C ASN A 121 15.88 -7.42 24.36
N ARG A 122 15.85 -7.72 23.06
CA ARG A 122 16.16 -9.05 22.49
C ARG A 122 17.65 -9.27 22.19
N ALA A 123 18.49 -8.24 22.31
CA ALA A 123 19.92 -8.40 22.10
C ALA A 123 20.55 -9.14 23.31
N PRO A 124 21.18 -10.33 23.12
CA PRO A 124 21.91 -10.98 24.20
C PRO A 124 23.11 -10.11 24.62
N PRO A 125 23.50 -10.09 25.91
CA PRO A 125 24.66 -9.34 26.34
C PRO A 125 25.89 -9.85 25.59
N ALA A 126 26.50 -8.96 24.80
CA ALA A 126 27.79 -9.21 24.20
C ALA A 126 28.77 -9.56 25.33
N LYS A 127 29.21 -10.82 25.37
CA LYS A 127 30.29 -11.25 26.26
C LYS A 127 31.52 -10.41 25.91
N ALA A 128 31.94 -9.54 26.81
CA ALA A 128 33.23 -8.88 26.74
C ALA A 128 34.31 -9.96 26.73
N PRO A 129 35.23 -10.00 25.74
CA PRO A 129 36.45 -10.76 25.90
C PRO A 129 37.32 -10.01 26.91
N GLU A 130 37.31 -10.50 28.14
CA GLU A 130 38.37 -10.30 29.12
C GLU A 130 39.67 -10.87 28.52
N LEU A 131 40.53 -10.01 27.97
CA LEU A 131 41.89 -10.36 27.61
C LEU A 131 42.85 -9.30 28.16
N LEU A 132 43.32 -9.63 29.37
CA LEU A 132 44.71 -9.56 29.81
C LEU A 132 45.46 -8.24 29.60
N ALA A 133 45.52 -7.51 30.71
CA ALA A 133 46.71 -6.90 31.29
C ALA A 133 48.04 -7.14 30.53
N ARG A 134 48.65 -6.05 30.06
CA ARG A 134 50.08 -5.77 30.18
C ARG A 134 50.27 -4.29 30.45
#